data_AF-A0A6G3X1E1-F1
#
_entry.id   AF-A0A6G3X1E1-F1
#
_cell.length_a   1.000
_cell.length_b   1.000
_cell.length_c   1.000
_cell.angle_alpha   90.00
_cell.angle_beta   90.00
_cell.angle_gamma   90.00
#
_symmetry.space_group_name_H-M   'P 1'
#
loop_
_entity.id
_entity.type
_entity.pdbx_description
1 polymer ?
#
loop_
_entity_poly.entity_id
_entity_poly.type
_entity_poly.pdbx_seq_one_letter_code
_entity_poly.pdbx_strand_id
1 'polypeptide(L)' 'MASLNVGNLGEYLREQRRAAQLSLRQLADATGVSNPYLSQIERGLRKPSADVLQQVAKALRISAETLYV' A
#
# COMPACT_ATOMS: atom_id res chain seq x y z
N MET A 1 -5.43 5.91 -19.51
CA MET A 1 -4.36 5.56 -18.55
C MET A 1 -4.53 6.46 -17.36
N ALA A 2 -5.05 5.95 -16.25
CA ALA A 2 -5.49 6.77 -15.13
C ALA A 2 -4.32 7.04 -14.17
N SER A 3 -3.97 8.30 -14.01
CA SER A 3 -2.99 8.79 -13.02
C SER A 3 -3.54 8.55 -11.61
N LEU A 4 -2.79 7.86 -10.76
CA LEU A 4 -3.19 7.53 -9.38
C LEU A 4 -2.85 8.71 -8.47
N ASN A 5 -3.77 9.66 -8.35
CA ASN A 5 -3.65 10.77 -7.39
C ASN A 5 -3.55 10.21 -5.95
N VAL A 6 -2.86 10.88 -5.02
CA VAL A 6 -2.51 10.31 -3.70
C VAL A 6 -3.71 9.80 -2.86
N GLY A 7 -4.92 10.36 -3.06
CA GLY A 7 -6.15 9.82 -2.47
C GLY A 7 -6.55 8.46 -3.04
N ASN A 8 -6.28 8.24 -4.32
CA ASN A 8 -6.45 6.98 -5.04
C ASN A 8 -5.39 5.93 -4.62
N LEU A 9 -4.16 6.34 -4.25
CA LEU A 9 -3.13 5.40 -3.79
C LEU A 9 -3.54 4.63 -2.52
N GLY A 10 -4.03 5.34 -1.49
CA GLY A 10 -4.40 4.69 -0.22
C GLY A 10 -5.54 3.69 -0.39
N GLU A 11 -6.56 4.08 -1.15
CA GLU A 11 -7.70 3.21 -1.50
C GLU A 11 -7.25 2.03 -2.35
N TYR A 12 -6.41 2.27 -3.37
CA TYR A 12 -5.85 1.21 -4.21
C TYR A 12 -5.06 0.19 -3.38
N LEU A 13 -4.17 0.62 -2.49
CA LEU A 13 -3.41 -0.29 -1.62
C LEU A 13 -4.35 -1.11 -0.71
N ARG A 14 -5.42 -0.49 -0.20
CA ARG A 14 -6.44 -1.18 0.59
C ARG A 14 -7.19 -2.23 -0.24
N GLU A 15 -7.54 -1.92 -1.48
CA GLU A 15 -8.18 -2.85 -2.41
C GLU A 15 -7.27 -4.04 -2.73
N GLN A 16 -6.00 -3.78 -3.07
CA GLN A 16 -5.01 -4.82 -3.36
C GLN A 16 -4.77 -5.71 -2.12
N ARG A 17 -4.68 -5.13 -0.92
CA ARG A 17 -4.57 -5.89 0.32
C ARG A 17 -5.77 -6.81 0.54
N ARG A 18 -6.98 -6.30 0.30
CA ARG A 18 -8.23 -7.08 0.43
C ARG A 18 -8.32 -8.18 -0.62
N ALA A 19 -7.91 -7.92 -1.86
CA ALA A 19 -7.85 -8.90 -2.94
C ALA A 19 -6.86 -10.03 -2.61
N ALA A 20 -5.73 -9.69 -1.97
CA ALA A 20 -4.78 -10.65 -1.41
C ALA A 20 -5.25 -11.34 -0.11
N GLN A 21 -6.46 -11.03 0.37
CA GLN A 21 -7.05 -11.55 1.62
C GLN A 21 -6.18 -11.32 2.88
N LEU A 22 -5.39 -10.25 2.88
CA LEU A 22 -4.54 -9.89 4.01
C LEU A 22 -5.25 -8.92 4.96
N SER A 23 -5.16 -9.15 6.26
CA SER A 23 -5.40 -8.12 7.26
C SER A 23 -4.27 -7.08 7.24
N LEU A 24 -4.53 -5.89 7.80
CA LEU A 24 -3.47 -4.89 8.01
C LEU A 24 -2.31 -5.44 8.85
N ARG A 25 -2.59 -6.36 9.79
CA ARG A 25 -1.56 -6.98 10.63
C ARG A 25 -0.68 -7.91 9.82
N GLN A 26 -1.27 -8.77 9.00
CA GLN A 26 -0.51 -9.64 8.11
C GLN A 26 0.32 -8.86 7.09
N LEU A 27 -0.22 -7.75 6.55
CA LEU A 27 0.57 -6.88 5.67
C LEU A 27 1.73 -6.21 6.42
N ALA A 28 1.50 -5.76 7.65
CA ALA A 28 2.57 -5.21 8.50
C ALA A 28 3.69 -6.24 8.72
N ASP A 29 3.31 -7.47 9.09
CA ASP A 29 4.26 -8.56 9.33
C ASP A 29 5.05 -8.91 8.04
N ALA A 30 4.40 -8.89 6.88
CA ALA A 30 5.03 -9.21 5.59
C ALA A 30 5.96 -8.10 5.06
N THR A 31 5.72 -6.85 5.44
CA THR A 31 6.46 -5.68 4.92
C THR A 31 7.51 -5.17 5.90
N GLY A 32 7.38 -5.48 7.20
CA GLY A 32 8.15 -4.83 8.26
C GLY A 32 7.68 -3.41 8.57
N VAL A 33 6.60 -2.95 7.93
CA VAL A 33 6.02 -1.62 8.14
C VAL A 33 4.98 -1.71 9.26
N SER A 34 4.97 -0.74 10.17
CA SER A 34 4.07 -0.80 11.31
C SER A 34 2.59 -0.74 10.89
N ASN A 35 1.75 -1.54 11.57
CA ASN A 35 0.31 -1.58 11.32
C ASN A 35 -0.39 -0.19 11.44
N PRO A 36 -0.08 0.65 12.45
CA PRO A 36 -0.65 2.01 12.53
C PRO A 36 -0.28 2.88 11.32
N TYR A 37 0.94 2.74 10.80
CA TYR A 37 1.40 3.53 9.65
C TYR A 37 0.73 3.07 8.36
N LEU A 38 0.62 1.75 8.12
CA LEU A 38 -0.15 1.19 7.00
C LEU A 38 -1.62 1.64 7.04
N SER A 39 -2.25 1.65 8.22
CA SER A 39 -3.61 2.18 8.40
C SER A 39 -3.73 3.67 8.05
N GLN A 40 -2.71 4.48 8.34
CA GLN A 40 -2.69 5.89 7.95
C GLN A 40 -2.52 6.06 6.44
N ILE A 41 -1.69 5.23 5.81
CA ILE A 41 -1.49 5.23 4.35
C ILE A 41 -2.80 4.88 3.64
N GLU A 42 -3.47 3.79 4.01
CA GLU A 42 -4.74 3.36 3.38
C GLU A 42 -5.89 4.35 3.53
N ARG A 43 -5.79 5.28 4.49
CA ARG A 43 -6.77 6.36 4.70
C ARG A 43 -6.34 7.68 4.07
N GLY A 44 -5.23 7.72 3.36
CA GLY A 44 -4.67 8.94 2.77
C GLY A 44 -4.13 9.95 3.80
N LEU A 45 -3.97 9.55 5.07
CA LEU A 45 -3.49 10.44 6.15
C LEU A 45 -1.96 10.61 6.15
N ARG A 46 -1.25 9.70 5.50
CA ARG A 46 0.21 9.74 5.34
C ARG A 46 0.61 9.31 3.94
N LYS A 47 1.59 10.03 3.37
CA LYS A 47 2.30 9.58 2.17
C LYS A 47 3.40 8.59 2.57
N PRO A 48 3.45 7.38 1.97
CA PRO A 48 4.58 6.46 2.15
C PRO A 48 5.84 7.00 1.46
N SER A 49 7.01 6.58 1.93
CA SER A 49 8.26 6.73 1.17
C SER A 49 8.31 5.74 0.01
N ALA A 50 9.22 5.94 -0.93
CA ALA A 50 9.46 5.03 -2.05
C ALA A 50 9.79 3.61 -1.57
N ASP A 51 10.62 3.47 -0.54
CA ASP A 51 10.99 2.17 0.03
C ASP A 51 9.79 1.43 0.64
N VAL A 52 8.95 2.15 1.39
CA VAL A 52 7.72 1.59 1.97
C VAL A 52 6.76 1.18 0.86
N LEU A 53 6.62 2.00 -0.18
CA LEU A 53 5.82 1.69 -1.35
C LEU A 53 6.29 0.40 -2.04
N GLN A 54 7.61 0.24 -2.22
CA GLN A 54 8.20 -0.97 -2.79
C GLN A 54 8.01 -2.22 -1.92
N GLN A 55 8.16 -2.09 -0.59
CA GLN A 55 7.92 -3.19 0.35
C GLN A 55 6.46 -3.66 0.28
N VAL A 56 5.51 -2.73 0.30
CA VAL A 56 4.08 -3.02 0.17
C VAL A 56 3.77 -3.63 -1.19
N ALA A 57 4.31 -3.07 -2.28
CA ALA A 57 4.14 -3.61 -3.63
C ALA A 57 4.61 -5.07 -3.73
N LYS A 58 5.81 -5.36 -3.20
CA LYS A 58 6.39 -6.70 -3.15
C LYS A 58 5.53 -7.66 -2.34
N ALA A 59 5.07 -7.24 -1.16
CA ALA A 59 4.21 -8.08 -0.29
C ALA A 59 2.86 -8.39 -0.94
N LEU A 60 2.30 -7.43 -1.69
CA LEU A 60 1.05 -7.59 -2.43
C LEU A 60 1.23 -8.23 -3.81
N ARG A 61 2.48 -8.51 -4.23
CA ARG A 61 2.85 -9.04 -5.55
C ARG A 61 2.32 -8.17 -6.71
N ILE A 62 2.28 -6.86 -6.51
CA ILE A 62 1.94 -5.88 -7.55
C ILE A 62 3.22 -5.19 -8.03
N SER A 63 3.28 -4.83 -9.32
CA SER A 63 4.42 -4.04 -9.82
C SER A 63 4.43 -2.69 -9.12
N ALA A 64 5.59 -2.30 -8.57
CA ALA A 64 5.75 -0.99 -7.95
C ALA A 64 5.58 0.14 -8.97
N GLU A 65 5.84 -0.11 -10.27
CA GLU A 65 5.61 0.84 -11.36
C GLU A 65 4.15 1.29 -11.44
N THR A 66 3.20 0.41 -11.09
CA THR A 66 1.76 0.76 -11.02
C THR A 66 1.46 1.79 -9.94
N LEU A 67 2.34 1.94 -8.94
CA LEU A 67 2.16 2.86 -7.81
C LEU A 67 2.84 4.23 -8.02
N TYR A 68 3.65 4.39 -9.08
CA TYR A 68 4.45 5.60 -9.34
C TYR A 68 3.88 6.51 -10.45
N VAL A 69 2.62 6.31 -10.89
CA VAL A 69 2.01 7.00 -12.04
C VAL A 69 1.01 8.10 -11.67
#